data_AF-A0A497NLV8-F1
#
_entry.id   AF-A0A497NLV8-F1
#
_cell.length_a   1.000
_cell.length_b   1.000
_cell.length_c   1.000
_cell.angle_alpha   90.00
_cell.angle_beta   90.00
_cell.angle_gamma   90.00
#
_symmetry.space_group_name_H-M   'P 1'
#
loop_
_entity.id
_entity.type
_entity.pdbx_description
1 polymer ?
#
loop_
_entity_poly.entity_id
_entity_poly.type
_entity_poly.pdbx_seq_one_letter_code
_entity_poly.pdbx_strand_id
1 'polypeptide(L)'
;MSVVSCLKLELLRAKYGKWFDEGDRAIKEGRIYAFRAQDCMSGEWLLNVFVQNEGRKALVKAVASQRTTEIHAQLKRRTDVFVEGREPGKLYHPLGISFVVNGHVRWRRIRWEDLDQVPVEIRENFTLAKYEDVSRPGAGGPLVGKVVAVVGVDEPDKMALLFMLEKVRPAFRCSTP
;
A
#
# COMPACT_ATOMS: atom_id res chain seq x y z
N MET A 1 22.68 11.80 -6.08
CA MET A 1 21.76 11.79 -7.24
C MET A 1 20.35 11.93 -6.69
N SER A 2 19.72 13.08 -6.92
CA SER A 2 18.36 13.35 -6.45
C SER A 2 17.40 12.44 -7.22
N VAL A 3 16.70 11.56 -6.53
CA VAL A 3 15.67 10.70 -7.14
C VAL A 3 14.50 11.61 -7.45
N VAL A 4 14.40 12.06 -8.70
CA VAL A 4 13.20 12.73 -9.20
C VAL A 4 12.03 11.77 -9.01
N SER A 5 11.16 12.02 -8.03
CA SER A 5 9.92 11.26 -7.90
C SER A 5 9.03 11.62 -9.08
N CYS A 6 9.09 10.81 -10.13
CA CYS A 6 8.17 10.87 -11.26
C CYS A 6 6.77 10.35 -10.91
N LEU A 7 6.50 10.05 -9.62
CA LEU A 7 5.17 9.60 -9.20
C LEU A 7 4.23 10.81 -9.18
N LYS A 8 3.14 10.74 -9.92
CA LYS A 8 2.02 11.67 -9.76
C LYS A 8 0.78 10.88 -9.43
N LEU A 9 0.05 11.32 -8.41
CA LEU A 9 -1.21 10.73 -8.00
C LEU A 9 -2.31 11.77 -8.17
N GLU A 10 -3.42 11.38 -8.79
CA GLU A 10 -4.56 12.24 -9.04
C GLU A 10 -5.84 11.51 -8.64
N LEU A 11 -6.67 12.16 -7.83
CA LEU A 11 -8.01 11.66 -7.51
C LEU A 11 -8.93 11.88 -8.72
N LEU A 12 -9.43 10.79 -9.29
CA LEU A 12 -10.37 10.84 -10.41
C LEU A 12 -11.82 10.93 -9.92
N ARG A 13 -12.15 10.17 -8.86
CA ARG A 13 -13.51 10.07 -8.34
C ARG A 13 -13.53 9.59 -6.91
N ALA A 14 -14.47 10.09 -6.12
CA ALA A 14 -14.89 9.50 -4.85
C ALA A 14 -16.39 9.15 -4.93
N LYS A 15 -16.78 7.98 -4.41
CA LYS A 15 -18.20 7.60 -4.30
C LYS A 15 -18.44 6.71 -3.09
N TYR A 16 -19.66 6.73 -2.58
CA TYR A 16 -20.13 5.70 -1.66
C TYR A 16 -20.46 4.41 -2.43
N GLY A 17 -20.20 3.25 -1.83
CA GLY A 17 -20.54 1.99 -2.47
C GLY A 17 -20.24 0.75 -1.63
N LYS A 18 -20.50 -0.39 -2.26
CA LYS A 18 -20.22 -1.73 -1.74
C LYS A 18 -18.88 -2.24 -2.29
N TRP A 19 -18.09 -2.88 -1.45
CA TRP A 19 -16.84 -3.54 -1.80
C TRP A 19 -16.83 -4.96 -1.26
N PHE A 20 -16.41 -5.94 -2.07
CA PHE A 20 -16.20 -7.30 -1.59
C PHE A 20 -14.80 -7.42 -0.99
N ASP A 21 -14.73 -7.53 0.32
CA ASP A 21 -13.49 -7.76 1.04
C ASP A 21 -13.09 -9.23 0.91
N GLU A 22 -12.02 -9.51 0.16
CA GLU A 22 -11.54 -10.87 -0.08
C GLU A 22 -11.04 -11.56 1.21
N GLY A 23 -10.53 -10.80 2.18
CA GLY A 23 -10.04 -11.32 3.45
C GLY A 23 -11.18 -11.72 4.38
N ASP A 24 -12.21 -10.88 4.49
CA ASP A 24 -13.39 -11.16 5.33
C ASP A 24 -14.45 -12.00 4.58
N ARG A 25 -14.27 -12.20 3.27
CA ARG A 25 -15.22 -12.87 2.36
C ARG A 25 -16.64 -12.31 2.46
N ALA A 26 -16.75 -10.99 2.64
CA ALA A 26 -18.02 -10.31 2.88
C ALA A 26 -18.11 -9.00 2.11
N ILE A 27 -19.34 -8.59 1.78
CA ILE A 27 -19.60 -7.26 1.23
C ILE A 27 -19.58 -6.25 2.39
N LYS A 28 -18.77 -5.21 2.23
CA LYS A 28 -18.67 -4.07 3.14
C LYS A 28 -19.14 -2.80 2.45
N GLU A 29 -19.62 -1.84 3.24
CA GLU A 29 -20.02 -0.52 2.76
C GLU A 29 -19.02 0.55 3.21
N GLY A 30 -18.81 1.55 2.36
CA GLY A 30 -17.77 2.54 2.55
C GLY A 30 -17.63 3.51 1.39
N ARG A 31 -16.59 4.35 1.47
CA ARG A 31 -16.18 5.23 0.36
C ARG A 31 -15.13 4.54 -0.49
N ILE A 32 -15.28 4.64 -1.81
CA ILE A 32 -14.33 4.17 -2.81
C ILE A 32 -13.75 5.40 -3.50
N TYR A 33 -12.44 5.55 -3.42
CA TYR A 33 -11.65 6.58 -4.10
C TYR A 33 -10.91 5.93 -5.26
N ALA A 34 -11.10 6.46 -6.46
CA ALA A 34 -10.37 6.03 -7.66
C ALA A 34 -9.26 7.03 -7.95
N PHE A 35 -8.03 6.55 -8.05
CA PHE A 35 -6.84 7.35 -8.33
C PHE A 35 -6.18 6.93 -9.63
N ARG A 36 -5.68 7.91 -10.37
CA ARG A 36 -4.70 7.72 -11.44
C ARG A 36 -3.31 7.92 -10.85
N ALA A 37 -2.46 6.90 -10.95
CA ALA A 37 -1.05 6.99 -10.59
C ALA A 37 -0.18 6.91 -11.85
N GLN A 38 0.62 7.93 -12.12
CA GLN A 38 1.59 7.95 -13.20
C GLN A 38 2.97 7.73 -12.64
N ASP A 39 3.66 6.69 -13.12
CA ASP A 39 5.02 6.35 -12.71
C ASP A 39 5.87 6.10 -13.95
N CYS A 40 7.04 6.73 -14.01
CA CYS A 40 7.91 6.64 -15.19
C CYS A 40 8.45 5.23 -15.46
N MET A 41 8.52 4.36 -14.45
CA MET A 41 9.07 3.01 -14.59
C MET A 41 7.97 2.01 -14.98
N SER A 42 6.84 2.06 -14.29
CA SER A 42 5.75 1.10 -14.42
C SER A 42 4.61 1.56 -15.33
N GLY A 43 4.62 2.82 -15.77
CA GLY A 43 3.55 3.42 -16.56
C GLY A 43 2.39 3.91 -15.70
N GLU A 44 1.22 4.07 -16.32
CA GLU A 44 0.02 4.55 -15.64
C GLU A 44 -0.79 3.41 -15.00
N TRP A 45 -1.37 3.70 -13.83
CA TRP A 45 -2.18 2.78 -13.04
C TRP A 45 -3.50 3.43 -12.61
N LEU A 46 -4.56 2.64 -12.60
CA LEU A 46 -5.81 2.97 -11.92
C LEU A 46 -5.87 2.18 -10.62
N LEU A 47 -5.94 2.90 -9.50
CA LEU A 47 -6.02 2.35 -8.15
C LEU A 47 -7.39 2.66 -7.56
N ASN A 48 -7.94 1.71 -6.81
CA ASN A 48 -9.06 1.97 -5.92
C ASN A 48 -8.60 1.87 -4.47
N VAL A 49 -9.00 2.84 -3.66
CA VAL A 49 -8.91 2.81 -2.20
C VAL A 49 -10.31 2.74 -1.64
N PHE A 50 -10.63 1.66 -0.93
CA PHE A 50 -11.87 1.51 -0.20
C PHE A 50 -11.63 1.83 1.27
N VAL A 51 -12.41 2.72 1.86
CA VAL A 51 -12.41 3.02 3.29
C VAL A 51 -13.78 2.65 3.85
N GLN A 52 -13.81 1.70 4.79
CA GLN A 52 -15.05 1.24 5.42
C GLN A 52 -15.73 2.37 6.22
N ASN A 53 -17.07 2.38 6.33
CA ASN A 53 -17.83 3.43 7.01
C ASN A 53 -17.36 3.78 8.43
N GLU A 54 -17.00 2.77 9.23
CA GLU A 54 -16.52 2.95 10.60
C GLU A 54 -15.08 3.46 10.66
N GLY A 55 -14.39 3.56 9.52
CA GLY A 55 -12.98 3.96 9.44
C GLY A 55 -12.03 2.92 10.02
N ARG A 56 -12.47 1.69 10.29
CA ARG A 56 -11.64 0.68 10.98
C ARG A 56 -10.76 -0.15 10.06
N LYS A 57 -11.03 -0.08 8.75
CA LYS A 57 -10.33 -0.84 7.71
C LYS A 57 -10.35 -0.07 6.41
N ALA A 58 -9.23 -0.12 5.70
CA ALA A 58 -9.15 0.33 4.33
C ALA A 58 -8.39 -0.67 3.46
N LEU A 59 -8.69 -0.69 2.17
CA LEU A 59 -8.12 -1.60 1.19
C LEU A 59 -7.63 -0.79 -0.01
N VAL A 60 -6.45 -1.13 -0.53
CA VAL A 60 -5.92 -0.55 -1.77
C VAL A 60 -5.74 -1.66 -2.79
N LYS A 61 -6.24 -1.46 -4.01
CA LYS A 61 -6.11 -2.43 -5.10
C LYS A 61 -5.86 -1.72 -6.43
N ALA A 62 -4.92 -2.23 -7.20
CA ALA A 62 -4.75 -1.84 -8.59
C ALA A 62 -5.82 -2.51 -9.46
N VAL A 63 -6.62 -1.71 -10.16
CA VAL A 63 -7.75 -2.16 -10.99
C VAL A 63 -7.32 -2.32 -12.43
N ALA A 64 -6.53 -1.37 -12.94
CA ALA A 64 -6.03 -1.37 -14.30
C ALA A 64 -4.61 -0.78 -14.35
N SER A 65 -3.93 -1.07 -15.45
CA SER A 65 -2.60 -0.56 -15.75
C SER A 65 -2.48 -0.37 -17.26
N GLN A 66 -1.76 0.66 -17.69
CA GLN A 66 -1.51 0.95 -19.11
C GLN A 66 -0.77 -0.21 -19.79
N ARG A 67 0.20 -0.79 -19.09
CA ARG A 67 0.97 -1.95 -19.54
C ARG A 67 0.39 -3.24 -18.97
N THR A 68 0.59 -4.35 -19.66
CA THR A 68 -0.03 -5.65 -19.36
C THR A 68 0.97 -6.80 -19.21
N THR A 69 2.21 -6.51 -18.80
CA THR A 69 3.20 -7.57 -18.55
C THR A 69 2.77 -8.46 -17.37
N GLU A 70 3.40 -9.63 -17.26
CA GLU A 70 3.13 -10.59 -16.18
C GLU A 70 3.28 -9.96 -14.77
N ILE A 71 4.28 -9.09 -14.57
CA ILE A 71 4.45 -8.31 -13.33
C ILE A 71 3.23 -7.42 -13.06
N HIS A 72 2.68 -6.75 -14.09
CA HIS A 72 1.47 -5.93 -13.92
C HIS A 72 0.25 -6.77 -13.54
N ALA A 73 0.10 -7.95 -14.16
CA ALA A 73 -0.98 -8.88 -13.83
C ALA A 73 -0.88 -9.35 -12.36
N GLN A 74 0.32 -9.69 -11.89
CA GLN A 74 0.55 -10.11 -10.52
C GLN A 74 0.25 -8.99 -9.51
N LEU A 75 0.65 -7.75 -9.80
CA LEU A 75 0.39 -6.59 -8.93
C LEU A 75 -1.10 -6.23 -8.86
N LYS A 76 -1.87 -6.36 -9.95
CA LYS A 76 -3.34 -6.16 -9.94
C LYS A 76 -4.11 -7.17 -9.09
N ARG A 77 -3.53 -8.35 -8.85
CA ARG A 77 -4.09 -9.36 -7.94
C ARG A 77 -3.79 -9.06 -6.47
N ARG A 78 -3.00 -8.04 -6.17
CA ARG A 78 -2.66 -7.66 -4.80
C ARG A 78 -3.65 -6.65 -4.24
N THR A 79 -3.89 -6.82 -2.94
CA THR A 79 -4.66 -5.89 -2.13
C THR A 79 -3.83 -5.58 -0.89
N ASP A 80 -3.55 -4.31 -0.65
CA ASP A 80 -2.97 -3.87 0.62
C ASP A 80 -4.11 -3.55 1.60
N VAL A 81 -3.95 -4.03 2.83
CA VAL A 81 -4.94 -3.90 3.89
C VAL A 81 -4.38 -2.99 4.97
N PHE A 82 -5.15 -1.99 5.33
CA PHE A 82 -4.90 -1.05 6.42
C PHE A 82 -5.94 -1.34 7.49
N VAL A 83 -5.51 -1.47 8.74
CA VAL A 83 -6.39 -1.82 9.87
C VAL A 83 -6.21 -0.83 11.01
N GLU A 84 -7.28 -0.62 11.78
CA GLU A 84 -7.28 0.29 12.92
C GLU A 84 -6.26 -0.11 13.98
N GLY A 85 -5.45 0.86 14.39
CA GLY A 85 -4.50 0.72 15.48
C GLY A 85 -5.12 0.94 16.86
N ARG A 86 -4.26 1.29 17.83
CA ARG A 86 -4.66 1.75 19.16
C ARG A 86 -5.23 3.17 19.16
N GLU A 87 -4.75 4.01 18.26
CA GLU A 87 -5.18 5.40 18.14
C GLU A 87 -6.42 5.48 17.22
N PRO A 88 -7.55 6.01 17.72
CA PRO A 88 -8.76 6.17 16.91
C PRO A 88 -8.51 7.04 15.67
N GLY A 89 -9.06 6.63 14.53
CA GLY A 89 -8.87 7.35 13.26
C GLY A 89 -7.50 7.15 12.60
N LYS A 90 -6.62 6.34 13.18
CA LYS A 90 -5.37 5.90 12.56
C LYS A 90 -5.45 4.44 12.12
N LEU A 91 -5.02 4.21 10.88
CA LEU A 91 -4.82 2.89 10.32
C LEU A 91 -3.34 2.60 10.19
N TYR A 92 -2.95 1.34 10.29
CA TYR A 92 -1.60 0.89 9.97
C TYR A 92 -1.60 -0.22 8.91
N HIS A 93 -0.51 -0.24 8.14
CA HIS A 93 -0.19 -1.29 7.18
C HIS A 93 1.23 -1.80 7.45
N PRO A 94 1.43 -3.10 7.71
CA PRO A 94 2.78 -3.66 7.78
C PRO A 94 3.48 -3.46 6.43
N LEU A 95 4.66 -2.85 6.40
CA LEU A 95 5.36 -2.56 5.15
C LEU A 95 5.84 -3.84 4.48
N GLY A 96 5.70 -3.92 3.16
CA GLY A 96 6.20 -5.05 2.37
C GLY A 96 6.82 -4.61 1.06
N ILE A 97 8.14 -4.39 1.06
CA ILE A 97 8.85 -3.92 -0.13
C ILE A 97 8.94 -5.05 -1.16
N SER A 98 8.36 -4.80 -2.33
CA SER A 98 8.36 -5.74 -3.44
C SER A 98 9.73 -5.92 -4.09
N PHE A 99 9.93 -7.06 -4.73
CA PHE A 99 11.08 -7.37 -5.59
C PHE A 99 10.68 -8.49 -6.56
N VAL A 100 11.42 -8.66 -7.65
CA VAL A 100 11.14 -9.68 -8.67
C VAL A 100 12.22 -10.74 -8.65
N VAL A 101 11.81 -12.02 -8.62
CA VAL A 101 12.71 -13.18 -8.77
C VAL A 101 12.09 -14.12 -9.78
N ASN A 102 12.84 -14.45 -10.85
CA ASN A 102 12.39 -15.36 -11.91
C ASN A 102 11.00 -14.98 -12.50
N GLY A 103 10.76 -13.67 -12.71
CA GLY A 103 9.48 -13.17 -13.24
C GLY A 103 8.32 -13.14 -12.23
N HIS A 104 8.56 -13.48 -10.96
CA HIS A 104 7.54 -13.46 -9.91
C HIS A 104 7.76 -12.31 -8.92
N VAL A 105 6.70 -11.54 -8.67
CA VAL A 105 6.67 -10.50 -7.65
C VAL A 105 6.58 -11.14 -6.27
N ARG A 106 7.61 -10.89 -5.46
CA ARG A 106 7.69 -11.22 -4.04
C ARG A 106 7.77 -9.93 -3.23
N TRP A 107 7.66 -10.02 -1.91
CA TRP A 107 7.89 -8.89 -1.01
C TRP A 107 8.56 -9.34 0.26
N ARG A 108 9.28 -8.42 0.89
CA ARG A 108 10.00 -8.64 2.13
C ARG A 108 9.49 -7.67 3.20
N ARG A 109 9.19 -8.22 4.38
CA ARG A 109 8.88 -7.43 5.58
C ARG A 109 10.18 -6.89 6.18
N ILE A 110 10.26 -5.58 6.37
CA ILE A 110 11.44 -4.91 6.92
C ILE A 110 11.36 -4.92 8.45
N ARG A 111 12.49 -5.21 9.11
CA ARG A 111 12.61 -5.10 10.57
C ARG A 111 12.86 -3.65 10.95
N TRP A 112 12.48 -3.27 12.16
CA TRP A 112 12.72 -1.91 12.65
C TRP A 112 14.22 -1.57 12.71
N GLU A 113 15.07 -2.55 12.98
CA GLU A 113 16.52 -2.38 13.01
C GLU A 113 17.11 -2.12 11.61
N ASP A 114 16.36 -2.44 10.54
CA ASP A 114 16.75 -2.32 9.13
C ASP A 114 15.99 -1.17 8.43
N LEU A 115 15.66 -0.09 9.15
CA LEU A 115 14.88 1.02 8.61
C LEU A 115 15.53 1.69 7.39
N ASP A 116 16.85 1.66 7.30
CA ASP A 116 17.63 2.15 6.15
C ASP A 116 17.29 1.42 4.85
N GLN A 117 16.80 0.18 4.92
CA GLN A 117 16.34 -0.60 3.77
C GLN A 117 14.93 -0.18 3.28
N VAL A 118 14.21 0.66 4.02
CA VAL A 118 12.96 1.26 3.55
C VAL A 118 13.29 2.35 2.53
N PRO A 119 12.66 2.32 1.33
CA PRO A 119 12.84 3.38 0.33
C PRO A 119 12.71 4.77 0.94
N VAL A 120 13.63 5.67 0.58
CA VAL A 120 13.71 7.03 1.15
C VAL A 120 12.39 7.77 0.96
N GLU A 121 11.72 7.57 -0.18
CA GLU A 121 10.42 8.18 -0.46
C GLU A 121 9.34 7.74 0.53
N ILE A 122 9.38 6.50 1.03
CA ILE A 122 8.45 6.04 2.08
C ILE A 122 8.85 6.66 3.42
N ARG A 123 10.15 6.68 3.77
CA ARG A 123 10.63 7.24 5.04
C ARG A 123 10.31 8.73 5.20
N GLU A 124 10.32 9.48 4.11
CA GLU A 124 10.08 10.93 4.13
C GLU A 124 8.60 11.32 4.07
N ASN A 125 7.73 10.46 3.52
CA ASN A 125 6.32 10.80 3.29
C ASN A 125 5.35 10.13 4.28
N PHE A 126 5.82 9.17 5.09
CA PHE A 126 4.98 8.38 5.98
C PHE A 126 5.50 8.36 7.41
N THR A 127 4.56 8.37 8.36
CA THR A 127 4.86 8.02 9.74
C THR A 127 5.12 6.52 9.82
N LEU A 128 6.35 6.15 10.21
CA LEU A 128 6.73 4.76 10.41
C LEU A 128 6.78 4.43 11.91
N ALA A 129 6.35 3.24 12.27
CA ALA A 129 6.37 2.74 13.64
C ALA A 129 6.73 1.25 13.68
N LYS A 130 7.05 0.73 14.88
CA LYS A 130 7.03 -0.70 15.11
C LYS A 130 5.59 -1.19 15.18
N TYR A 131 5.36 -2.41 14.71
CA TYR A 131 4.06 -3.04 14.74
C TYR A 131 3.44 -3.07 16.16
N GLU A 132 4.19 -3.46 17.17
CA GLU A 132 3.73 -3.59 18.56
C GLU A 132 3.35 -2.25 19.23
N ASP A 133 3.84 -1.14 18.69
CA ASP A 133 3.56 0.20 19.23
C ASP A 133 2.18 0.70 18.79
N VAL A 134 1.72 0.29 17.60
CA VAL A 134 0.45 0.78 17.02
C VAL A 134 -0.65 -0.27 16.97
N SER A 135 -0.30 -1.56 16.97
CA SER A 135 -1.28 -2.65 16.97
C SER A 135 -1.99 -2.77 18.31
N ARG A 136 -3.23 -3.25 18.33
CA ARG A 136 -4.02 -3.39 19.57
C ARG A 136 -3.29 -4.25 20.63
N PRO A 137 -3.49 -4.00 21.95
CA PRO A 137 -2.83 -4.77 22.99
C PRO A 137 -3.02 -6.29 22.82
N GLY A 138 -1.97 -7.08 23.06
CA GLY A 138 -2.00 -8.54 22.86
C GLY A 138 -1.73 -9.00 21.42
N ALA A 139 -1.49 -8.08 20.49
CA ALA A 139 -1.07 -8.38 19.12
C ALA A 139 0.36 -8.94 19.09
N GLY A 140 0.51 -10.26 19.23
CA GLY A 140 1.75 -10.99 18.96
C GLY A 140 1.85 -11.48 17.50
N GLY A 141 2.88 -12.26 17.21
CA GLY A 141 3.00 -13.00 15.95
C GLY A 141 4.15 -12.54 15.04
N PRO A 142 4.14 -12.94 13.75
CA PRO A 142 5.27 -12.78 12.83
C PRO A 142 5.60 -11.33 12.46
N LEU A 143 4.78 -10.37 12.89
CA LEU A 143 4.94 -8.94 12.66
C LEU A 143 5.64 -8.19 13.80
N VAL A 144 5.88 -8.83 14.95
CA VAL A 144 6.61 -8.19 16.06
C VAL A 144 7.99 -7.73 15.58
N GLY A 145 8.37 -6.50 15.91
CA GLY A 145 9.60 -5.85 15.47
C GLY A 145 9.62 -5.46 13.98
N LYS A 146 8.52 -5.60 13.24
CA LYS A 146 8.41 -5.17 11.84
C LYS A 146 7.97 -3.72 11.73
N VAL A 147 8.43 -3.08 10.66
CA VAL A 147 8.04 -1.71 10.31
C VAL A 147 6.62 -1.72 9.75
N VAL A 148 5.82 -0.75 10.20
CA VAL A 148 4.50 -0.45 9.65
C VAL A 148 4.44 1.02 9.25
N ALA A 149 3.65 1.34 8.23
CA ALA A 149 3.26 2.72 7.92
C ALA A 149 1.92 3.03 8.59
N VAL A 150 1.81 4.23 9.15
CA VAL A 150 0.60 4.75 9.80
C VAL A 150 0.02 5.88 8.96
N VAL A 151 -1.28 5.83 8.73
CA VAL A 151 -2.05 6.82 7.94
C VAL A 151 -3.38 7.12 8.63
N GLY A 152 -3.92 8.31 8.40
CA GLY A 152 -5.28 8.67 8.80
C GLY A 152 -6.32 7.97 7.93
N VAL A 153 -7.50 7.72 8.50
CA VAL A 153 -8.67 7.18 7.76
C VAL A 153 -9.14 8.09 6.63
N ASP A 154 -8.81 9.38 6.72
CA ASP A 154 -9.10 10.46 5.80
C ASP A 154 -7.97 10.73 4.78
N GLU A 155 -6.93 9.90 4.77
CA GLU A 155 -5.76 10.02 3.87
C GLU A 155 -5.73 8.88 2.80
N PRO A 156 -6.77 8.70 1.96
CA PRO A 156 -6.80 7.64 0.95
C PRO A 156 -5.73 7.83 -0.14
N ASP A 157 -5.31 9.07 -0.38
CA ASP A 157 -4.20 9.41 -1.27
C ASP A 157 -2.87 8.84 -0.77
N LYS A 158 -2.59 8.95 0.54
CA LYS A 158 -1.41 8.31 1.17
C LYS A 158 -1.48 6.79 1.07
N MET A 159 -2.65 6.18 1.24
CA MET A 159 -2.81 4.73 1.07
C MET A 159 -2.48 4.28 -0.37
N ALA A 160 -3.00 5.00 -1.36
CA ALA A 160 -2.69 4.76 -2.77
C ALA A 160 -1.20 4.99 -3.10
N LEU A 161 -0.62 6.08 -2.57
CA LEU A 161 0.79 6.40 -2.71
C LEU A 161 1.67 5.29 -2.12
N LEU A 162 1.33 4.78 -0.94
CA LEU A 162 2.10 3.72 -0.29
C LEU A 162 2.14 2.47 -1.17
N PHE A 163 0.98 2.02 -1.66
CA PHE A 163 0.90 0.87 -2.58
C PHE A 163 1.85 1.02 -3.78
N MET A 164 1.88 2.22 -4.37
CA MET A 164 2.80 2.51 -5.47
C MET A 164 4.27 2.43 -5.05
N LEU A 165 4.63 3.01 -3.91
CA LEU A 165 6.01 3.07 -3.44
C LEU A 165 6.53 1.74 -2.88
N GLU A 166 5.66 0.91 -2.28
CA GLU A 166 6.08 -0.37 -1.68
C GLU A 166 5.89 -1.58 -2.62
N LYS A 167 4.79 -1.62 -3.41
CA LYS A 167 4.47 -2.77 -4.27
C LYS A 167 4.83 -2.57 -5.72
N VAL A 168 4.50 -1.41 -6.28
CA VAL A 168 4.60 -1.24 -7.73
C VAL A 168 6.02 -0.87 -8.10
N ARG A 169 6.49 0.29 -7.66
CA ARG A 169 7.76 0.87 -8.08
C ARG A 169 8.97 -0.05 -7.82
N PRO A 170 9.14 -0.71 -6.65
CA PRO A 170 10.30 -1.56 -6.44
C PRO A 170 10.33 -2.79 -7.37
N ALA A 171 9.16 -3.31 -7.76
CA ALA A 171 9.06 -4.42 -8.72
C ALA A 171 9.57 -4.07 -10.13
N PHE A 172 9.61 -2.78 -10.50
CA PHE A 172 10.14 -2.30 -11.78
C PHE A 172 11.50 -1.60 -11.67
N ARG A 173 11.96 -1.27 -10.45
CA ARG A 173 13.33 -0.80 -10.21
C ARG A 173 14.36 -1.94 -10.28
N CYS A 174 13.97 -3.16 -9.91
CA CYS A 174 14.87 -4.33 -9.95
C CYS A 174 15.02 -4.96 -11.35
N SER A 175 14.34 -4.45 -12.39
CA SER A 175 14.57 -4.87 -13.78
C SER A 175 15.72 -4.08 -14.39
N THR A 176 16.94 -4.35 -13.93
CA THR A 176 18.15 -4.18 -14.74
C THR A 176 18.86 -5.55 -14.73
N PRO A 177 19.36 -6.05 -15.88
CA PRO A 177 19.99 -7.37 -15.98
C PRO A 177 21.12 -7.59 -14.97
#